data_AF-A0A0D6PG64-F1
#
_entry.id   AF-A0A0D6PG64-F1
#
_cell.length_a   1.000
_cell.length_b   1.000
_cell.length_c   1.000
_cell.angle_alpha   90.00
_cell.angle_beta   90.00
_cell.angle_gamma   90.00
#
_symmetry.space_group_name_H-M   'P 1'
#
loop_
_entity.id
_entity.type
_entity.pdbx_description
1 polymer ?
#
loop_
_entity_poly.entity_id
_entity_poly.type
_entity_poly.pdbx_seq_one_letter_code
_entity_poly.pdbx_strand_id
1 'polypeptide(L)'
;MGNYPVSPGWGGKVLSFDDAQNYIQYGNTHGTADVKANSVTFTGNDVVINLVAVQPGYKDQTFELHGLTNPTIIVPRGATVQLNQLNMDYGNNMEHTVVITTVPPPYPYMAMMYLGQPQVPPMPELPWRSSDDLKTAQYAALGESFVASAPGEYWYVCPAPEHAEEGMYGKFIVQ
;
A
#
# COMPACT_ATOMS: atom_id res chain seq x y z
N MET A 1 -9.93 -10.27 12.39
CA MET A 1 -9.97 -9.43 11.17
C MET A 1 -11.40 -9.47 10.70
N GLY A 2 -12.08 -8.34 10.69
CA GLY A 2 -13.48 -8.31 10.28
C GLY A 2 -13.51 -8.12 8.77
N ASN A 3 -14.33 -8.92 8.09
CA ASN A 3 -14.66 -8.69 6.70
C ASN A 3 -15.82 -7.69 6.63
N TYR A 4 -15.54 -6.41 6.42
CA TYR A 4 -16.56 -5.37 6.41
C TYR A 4 -16.17 -4.15 5.57
N PRO A 5 -17.16 -3.47 4.96
CA PRO A 5 -16.93 -2.21 4.29
C PRO A 5 -16.57 -1.11 5.28
N VAL A 6 -15.82 -0.11 4.83
CA VAL A 6 -15.46 1.07 5.62
C VAL A 6 -16.70 1.77 6.15
N SER A 7 -16.60 2.20 7.41
CA SER A 7 -17.63 2.99 8.09
C SER A 7 -16.97 4.01 9.02
N PRO A 8 -17.65 5.12 9.36
CA PRO A 8 -17.15 6.07 10.34
C PRO A 8 -16.78 5.39 11.67
N GLY A 9 -15.59 5.70 12.19
CA GLY A 9 -15.09 5.14 13.45
C GLY A 9 -14.28 3.84 13.33
N TRP A 10 -13.94 3.38 12.12
CA TRP A 10 -13.14 2.16 11.90
C TRP A 10 -11.69 2.23 12.43
N GLY A 11 -11.20 3.42 12.79
CA GLY A 11 -9.87 3.62 13.39
C GLY A 11 -8.89 4.41 12.52
N GLY A 12 -9.19 4.60 11.25
CA GLY A 12 -8.45 5.49 10.35
C GLY A 12 -9.33 6.57 9.72
N LYS A 13 -8.85 7.16 8.62
CA LYS A 13 -9.57 8.18 7.85
C LYS A 13 -10.62 7.51 6.96
N VAL A 14 -11.74 8.21 6.77
CA VAL A 14 -12.77 7.86 5.79
C VAL A 14 -12.77 8.97 4.75
N LEU A 15 -12.48 8.63 3.50
CA LEU A 15 -12.37 9.58 2.40
C LEU A 15 -13.59 9.46 1.47
N SER A 16 -14.04 10.60 0.94
CA SER A 16 -14.90 10.61 -0.25
C SER A 16 -14.10 10.21 -1.49
N PHE A 17 -14.79 10.00 -2.64
CA PHE A 17 -14.09 9.78 -3.90
C PHE A 17 -13.16 10.94 -4.26
N ASP A 18 -13.63 12.18 -4.14
CA ASP A 18 -12.82 13.35 -4.51
C ASP A 18 -11.62 13.51 -3.56
N ASP A 19 -11.77 13.23 -2.26
CA ASP A 19 -10.65 13.21 -1.32
C ASP A 19 -9.66 12.08 -1.61
N ALA A 20 -10.14 10.90 -2.02
CA ALA A 20 -9.28 9.80 -2.45
C ALA A 20 -8.49 10.18 -3.72
N GLN A 21 -9.11 10.86 -4.68
CA GLN A 21 -8.40 11.37 -5.86
C GLN A 21 -7.34 12.42 -5.47
N ASN A 22 -7.68 13.36 -4.58
CA ASN A 22 -6.73 14.36 -4.07
C ASN A 22 -5.56 13.70 -3.33
N TYR A 23 -5.84 12.66 -2.55
CA TYR A 23 -4.84 11.86 -1.85
C TYR A 23 -3.86 11.20 -2.83
N ILE A 24 -4.36 10.60 -3.91
CA ILE A 24 -3.52 9.99 -4.96
C ILE A 24 -2.68 11.05 -5.67
N GLN A 25 -3.30 12.16 -6.07
CA GLN A 25 -2.61 13.25 -6.76
C GLN A 25 -1.49 13.83 -5.90
N TYR A 26 -1.76 14.07 -4.61
CA TYR A 26 -0.75 14.53 -3.66
C TYR A 26 0.43 13.56 -3.60
N GLY A 27 0.18 12.26 -3.45
CA GLY A 27 1.20 11.21 -3.48
C GLY A 27 2.07 11.25 -4.74
N ASN A 28 1.45 11.44 -5.90
CA ASN A 28 2.12 11.50 -7.19
C ASN A 28 3.00 12.76 -7.35
N THR A 29 2.85 13.78 -6.50
CA THR A 29 3.79 14.91 -6.45
C THR A 29 5.08 14.60 -5.69
N HIS A 30 5.14 13.47 -4.97
CA HIS A 30 6.30 13.02 -4.21
C HIS A 30 6.98 11.82 -4.89
N GLY A 31 8.29 11.93 -5.12
CA GLY A 31 9.05 10.92 -5.85
C GLY A 31 8.97 11.08 -7.36
N THR A 32 9.70 10.25 -8.09
CA THR A 32 9.79 10.28 -9.56
C THR A 32 9.62 8.88 -10.11
N ALA A 33 8.62 8.70 -10.97
CA ALA A 33 8.34 7.43 -11.62
C ALA A 33 9.25 7.19 -12.82
N ASP A 34 9.76 5.98 -12.96
CA ASP A 34 10.34 5.44 -14.19
C ASP A 34 9.45 4.29 -14.68
N VAL A 35 8.64 4.59 -15.70
CA VAL A 35 7.70 3.62 -16.30
C VAL A 35 8.43 2.44 -16.93
N LYS A 36 9.63 2.65 -17.48
CA LYS A 36 10.39 1.57 -18.14
C LYS A 36 10.99 0.63 -17.11
N ALA A 37 11.48 1.16 -16.00
CA ALA A 37 12.03 0.38 -14.90
C ALA A 37 10.95 -0.16 -13.93
N ASN A 38 9.69 0.27 -14.09
CA ASN A 38 8.59 0.04 -13.15
C ASN A 38 8.99 0.40 -11.71
N SER A 39 9.49 1.62 -11.50
CA SER A 39 9.97 2.08 -10.20
C SER A 39 9.55 3.50 -9.87
N VAL A 40 9.54 3.82 -8.58
CA VAL A 40 9.35 5.18 -8.06
C VAL A 40 10.48 5.48 -7.10
N THR A 41 11.29 6.49 -7.43
CA THR A 41 12.44 6.91 -6.63
C THR A 41 12.11 8.16 -5.82
N PHE A 42 12.33 8.09 -4.52
CA PHE A 42 12.19 9.20 -3.59
C PHE A 42 13.57 9.78 -3.23
N THR A 43 13.61 11.08 -2.93
CA THR A 43 14.83 11.80 -2.55
C THR A 43 14.56 12.71 -1.36
N GLY A 44 15.61 13.12 -0.64
CA GLY A 44 15.49 13.94 0.56
C GLY A 44 15.30 13.14 1.84
N ASN A 45 15.13 13.85 2.95
CA ASN A 45 15.04 13.25 4.29
C ASN A 45 13.60 12.95 4.71
N ASP A 46 12.61 13.56 4.07
CA ASP A 46 11.19 13.38 4.37
C ASP A 46 10.51 12.80 3.13
N VAL A 47 10.08 11.56 3.22
CA VAL A 47 9.49 10.80 2.11
C VAL A 47 8.03 10.55 2.41
N VAL A 48 7.15 10.91 1.48
CA VAL A 48 5.72 10.62 1.57
C VAL A 48 5.36 9.64 0.47
N ILE A 49 4.81 8.50 0.85
CA ILE A 49 4.32 7.46 -0.07
C ILE A 49 2.82 7.31 0.18
N ASN A 50 2.02 7.50 -0.87
CA ASN A 50 0.59 7.20 -0.83
C ASN A 50 0.33 6.00 -1.73
N LEU A 51 0.45 4.80 -1.16
CA LEU A 51 0.19 3.55 -1.84
C LEU A 51 -1.31 3.28 -1.87
N VAL A 52 -1.84 2.87 -3.02
CA VAL A 52 -3.25 2.53 -3.19
C VAL A 52 -3.38 1.03 -3.34
N ALA A 53 -4.36 0.41 -2.70
CA ALA A 53 -4.77 -0.96 -2.98
C ALA A 53 -5.95 -0.91 -3.96
N VAL A 54 -5.78 -1.55 -5.12
CA VAL A 54 -6.79 -1.75 -6.17
C VAL A 54 -7.50 -0.45 -6.57
N GLN A 55 -6.71 0.49 -7.09
CA GLN A 55 -7.25 1.71 -7.69
C GLN A 55 -8.24 1.36 -8.84
N PRO A 56 -9.36 2.09 -9.01
CA PRO A 56 -10.30 1.82 -10.10
C PRO A 56 -9.62 1.81 -11.48
N GLY A 57 -9.83 0.73 -12.24
CA GLY A 57 -9.23 0.50 -13.55
C GLY A 57 -7.95 -0.35 -13.54
N TYR A 58 -7.43 -0.70 -12.36
CA TYR A 58 -6.34 -1.65 -12.19
C TYR A 58 -6.88 -3.06 -11.98
N LYS A 59 -5.96 -4.04 -12.03
CA LYS A 59 -6.31 -5.43 -11.72
C LYS A 59 -6.61 -5.56 -10.23
N ASP A 60 -7.38 -6.59 -9.90
CA ASP A 60 -7.56 -6.98 -8.51
C ASP A 60 -6.23 -7.41 -7.89
N GLN A 61 -6.11 -7.30 -6.57
CA GLN A 61 -4.96 -7.74 -5.79
C GLN A 61 -3.63 -7.12 -6.25
N THR A 62 -3.64 -5.80 -6.49
CA THR A 62 -2.45 -5.01 -6.79
C THR A 62 -2.33 -3.75 -5.93
N PHE A 63 -1.11 -3.24 -5.85
CA PHE A 63 -0.82 -1.93 -5.30
C PHE A 63 -0.45 -0.93 -6.39
N GLU A 64 -0.97 0.30 -6.30
CA GLU A 64 -0.69 1.37 -7.24
C GLU A 64 0.04 2.55 -6.60
N LEU A 65 1.01 3.08 -7.34
CA LEU A 65 1.76 4.27 -7.00
C LEU A 65 2.27 4.93 -8.28
N HIS A 66 2.07 6.24 -8.47
CA HIS A 66 2.45 6.96 -9.70
C HIS A 66 1.86 6.37 -11.00
N GLY A 67 0.68 5.73 -10.89
CA GLY A 67 0.04 5.05 -12.01
C GLY A 67 0.75 3.78 -12.47
N LEU A 68 1.68 3.26 -11.67
CA LEU A 68 2.35 1.99 -11.87
C LEU A 68 1.74 0.92 -10.98
N THR A 69 1.72 -0.31 -11.47
CA THR A 69 1.28 -1.50 -10.74
C THR A 69 2.48 -2.18 -10.08
N ASN A 70 2.41 -2.37 -8.76
CA ASN A 70 3.43 -2.99 -7.93
C ASN A 70 4.86 -2.46 -8.21
N PRO A 71 5.08 -1.13 -8.32
CA PRO A 71 6.39 -0.60 -8.70
C PRO A 71 7.44 -0.87 -7.62
N THR A 72 8.71 -0.95 -8.02
CA THR A 72 9.80 -0.89 -7.03
C THR A 72 9.83 0.49 -6.38
N ILE A 73 9.68 0.54 -5.07
CA ILE A 73 9.77 1.78 -4.28
C ILE A 73 11.20 1.93 -3.80
N ILE A 74 11.84 3.05 -4.09
CA ILE A 74 13.24 3.31 -3.73
C ILE A 74 13.30 4.54 -2.84
N VAL A 75 13.81 4.39 -1.62
CA VAL A 75 13.91 5.49 -0.63
C VAL A 75 15.35 5.70 -0.16
N PRO A 76 15.73 6.93 0.24
CA PRO A 76 17.05 7.19 0.79
C PRO A 76 17.21 6.57 2.18
N ARG A 77 18.38 6.03 2.45
CA ARG A 77 18.78 5.62 3.80
C ARG A 77 18.72 6.82 4.74
N GLY A 78 18.09 6.61 5.89
CA GLY A 78 17.94 7.62 6.94
C GLY A 78 16.76 8.57 6.72
N ALA A 79 16.02 8.45 5.62
CA ALA A 79 14.79 9.20 5.43
C ALA A 79 13.72 8.77 6.43
N THR A 80 12.96 9.75 6.93
CA THR A 80 11.68 9.52 7.60
C THR A 80 10.63 9.29 6.51
N VAL A 81 10.12 8.07 6.45
CA VAL A 81 9.11 7.64 5.49
C VAL A 81 7.75 7.69 6.17
N GLN A 82 6.86 8.52 5.64
CA GLN A 82 5.43 8.45 5.88
C GLN A 82 4.81 7.53 4.83
N LEU A 83 4.59 6.27 5.19
CA LEU A 83 3.89 5.31 4.34
C LEU A 83 2.40 5.37 4.64
N ASN A 84 1.64 5.91 3.71
CA ASN A 84 0.19 5.94 3.77
C ASN A 84 -0.39 4.91 2.80
N GLN A 85 -1.49 4.30 3.20
CA GLN A 85 -2.27 3.37 2.40
C GLN A 85 -3.70 3.87 2.23
N LEU A 86 -4.24 3.70 1.03
CA LEU A 86 -5.65 3.91 0.68
C LEU A 86 -6.19 2.59 0.14
N ASN A 87 -7.29 2.08 0.70
CA ASN A 87 -7.98 0.92 0.13
C ASN A 87 -9.13 1.39 -0.78
N MET A 88 -9.00 1.16 -2.08
CA MET A 88 -10.04 1.46 -3.08
C MET A 88 -10.79 0.22 -3.59
N ASP A 89 -10.44 -0.94 -3.07
CA ASP A 89 -11.04 -2.20 -3.48
C ASP A 89 -12.48 -2.36 -2.96
N TYR A 90 -13.23 -3.29 -3.55
CA TYR A 90 -14.62 -3.57 -3.22
C TYR A 90 -14.94 -5.05 -3.25
N GLY A 91 -15.54 -5.50 -2.16
CA GLY A 91 -16.09 -6.84 -2.04
C GLY A 91 -15.64 -7.51 -0.77
N ASN A 92 -16.27 -8.63 -0.49
CA ASN A 92 -15.94 -9.45 0.66
C ASN A 92 -14.47 -9.90 0.59
N ASN A 93 -13.77 -9.79 1.71
CA ASN A 93 -12.36 -10.15 1.89
C ASN A 93 -11.37 -9.22 1.17
N MET A 94 -11.81 -8.05 0.71
CA MET A 94 -10.95 -7.05 0.08
C MET A 94 -10.35 -6.07 1.09
N GLU A 95 -10.11 -6.54 2.31
CA GLU A 95 -9.26 -5.84 3.26
C GLU A 95 -7.80 -5.92 2.84
N HIS A 96 -7.10 -4.79 2.90
CA HIS A 96 -5.70 -4.73 2.51
C HIS A 96 -4.87 -4.01 3.56
N THR A 97 -3.65 -4.49 3.76
CA THR A 97 -2.60 -3.79 4.50
C THR A 97 -1.26 -4.01 3.81
N VAL A 98 -0.21 -3.38 4.30
CA VAL A 98 1.16 -3.57 3.81
C VAL A 98 2.03 -4.04 4.97
N VAL A 99 2.71 -5.17 4.75
CA VAL A 99 3.81 -5.64 5.59
C VAL A 99 5.11 -5.45 4.82
N ILE A 100 6.08 -4.76 5.43
CA ILE A 100 7.44 -4.70 4.91
C ILE A 100 8.25 -5.87 5.47
N THR A 101 8.82 -6.70 4.61
CA THR A 101 9.58 -7.91 4.97
C THR A 101 10.87 -8.05 4.17
N THR A 102 11.83 -8.84 4.68
CA THR A 102 13.00 -9.32 3.93
C THR A 102 12.74 -10.61 3.17
N VAL A 103 11.59 -11.26 3.38
CA VAL A 103 11.23 -12.53 2.74
C VAL A 103 10.83 -12.27 1.29
N PRO A 104 11.51 -12.85 0.28
CA PRO A 104 11.16 -12.64 -1.13
C PRO A 104 10.01 -13.56 -1.59
N PRO A 105 9.32 -13.21 -2.70
CA PRO A 105 8.38 -14.10 -3.37
C PRO A 105 9.08 -15.35 -3.94
N PRO A 106 8.33 -16.42 -4.28
CA PRO A 106 6.86 -16.51 -4.29
C PRO A 106 6.26 -16.64 -2.88
N TYR A 107 5.05 -16.07 -2.70
CA TYR A 107 4.29 -16.18 -1.46
C TYR A 107 3.19 -17.23 -1.58
N PRO A 108 2.91 -18.01 -0.51
CA PRO A 108 1.81 -18.97 -0.49
C PRO A 108 0.47 -18.29 -0.13
N TYR A 109 -0.63 -19.01 -0.30
CA TYR A 109 -1.99 -18.58 0.09
C TYR A 109 -2.04 -17.87 1.46
N MET A 110 -1.51 -18.49 2.52
CA MET A 110 -1.44 -17.86 3.85
C MET A 110 -0.14 -17.06 4.05
N ALA A 111 0.11 -16.05 3.21
CA ALA A 111 1.37 -15.31 3.17
C ALA A 111 1.83 -14.82 4.55
N MET A 112 0.92 -14.31 5.38
CA MET A 112 1.21 -13.81 6.74
C MET A 112 2.03 -14.80 7.61
N MET A 113 1.82 -16.10 7.48
CA MET A 113 2.55 -17.12 8.25
C MET A 113 4.03 -17.24 7.84
N TYR A 114 4.42 -16.65 6.72
CA TYR A 114 5.72 -16.79 6.08
C TYR A 114 6.52 -15.49 6.00
N LEU A 115 5.88 -14.32 6.19
CA LEU A 115 6.55 -13.01 6.07
C LEU A 115 7.58 -12.73 7.18
N GLY A 116 7.69 -13.60 8.20
CA GLY A 116 8.60 -13.41 9.32
C GLY A 116 8.24 -12.20 10.17
N GLN A 117 9.23 -11.59 10.82
CA GLN A 117 9.02 -10.36 11.59
C GLN A 117 8.89 -9.16 10.64
N PRO A 118 7.85 -8.32 10.77
CA PRO A 118 7.75 -7.05 10.05
C PRO A 118 8.98 -6.16 10.32
N GLN A 119 9.48 -5.51 9.27
CA GLN A 119 10.65 -4.63 9.35
C GLN A 119 10.29 -3.19 9.77
N VAL A 120 9.00 -2.87 9.72
CA VAL A 120 8.41 -1.60 10.16
C VAL A 120 7.17 -1.90 11.02
N PRO A 121 6.70 -0.95 11.85
CA PRO A 121 5.46 -1.14 12.58
C PRO A 121 4.31 -1.52 11.62
N PRO A 122 3.59 -2.63 11.87
CA PRO A 122 2.51 -3.06 10.99
C PRO A 122 1.30 -2.14 11.11
N MET A 123 0.65 -1.85 9.98
CA MET A 123 -0.64 -1.17 9.96
C MET A 123 -1.78 -2.18 10.08
N PRO A 124 -2.90 -1.84 10.76
CA PRO A 124 -4.11 -2.66 10.71
C PRO A 124 -4.61 -2.78 9.26
N GLU A 125 -5.38 -3.84 8.99
CA GLU A 125 -6.08 -4.00 7.73
C GLU A 125 -7.11 -2.90 7.49
N LEU A 126 -7.05 -2.30 6.31
CA LEU A 126 -7.99 -1.27 5.86
C LEU A 126 -9.25 -1.94 5.32
N PRO A 127 -10.44 -1.61 5.83
CA PRO A 127 -11.72 -2.06 5.26
C PRO A 127 -11.84 -1.72 3.77
N TRP A 128 -12.58 -2.55 3.02
CA TRP A 128 -12.92 -2.27 1.62
C TRP A 128 -13.91 -1.12 1.49
N ARG A 129 -14.04 -0.55 0.29
CA ARG A 129 -14.89 0.63 0.09
C ARG A 129 -16.37 0.34 0.35
N SER A 130 -17.14 1.36 0.74
CA SER A 130 -18.50 1.17 1.27
C SER A 130 -19.59 0.86 0.23
N SER A 131 -19.31 1.02 -1.06
CA SER A 131 -20.27 0.85 -2.15
C SER A 131 -19.52 0.48 -3.44
N ASP A 132 -20.17 -0.25 -4.34
CA ASP A 132 -19.60 -0.54 -5.66
C ASP A 132 -19.52 0.74 -6.52
N ASP A 133 -20.47 1.65 -6.35
CA ASP A 133 -20.48 2.94 -7.03
C ASP A 133 -19.37 3.84 -6.47
N LEU A 134 -18.31 4.01 -7.27
CA LEU A 134 -17.13 4.79 -6.96
C LEU A 134 -17.45 6.20 -6.46
N LYS A 135 -18.46 6.87 -7.01
CA LYS A 135 -18.74 8.27 -6.69
C LYS A 135 -19.44 8.45 -5.35
N THR A 136 -20.16 7.42 -4.90
CA THR A 136 -20.88 7.42 -3.62
C THR A 136 -20.18 6.60 -2.54
N ALA A 137 -19.18 5.80 -2.91
CA ALA A 137 -18.35 5.03 -2.00
C ALA A 137 -17.51 5.93 -1.08
N GLN A 138 -17.31 5.42 0.13
CA GLN A 138 -16.31 5.88 1.06
C GLN A 138 -15.12 4.93 1.04
N TYR A 139 -13.94 5.47 1.37
CA TYR A 139 -12.66 4.76 1.29
C TYR A 139 -11.90 4.81 2.60
N ALA A 140 -11.27 3.71 2.98
CA ALA A 140 -10.40 3.65 4.16
C ALA A 140 -9.00 4.14 3.81
N ALA A 141 -8.45 5.03 4.64
CA ALA A 141 -7.04 5.41 4.56
C ALA A 141 -6.38 5.50 5.93
N LEU A 142 -5.11 5.06 6.02
CA LEU A 142 -4.29 5.13 7.23
C LEU A 142 -2.82 5.29 6.82
N GLY A 143 -1.95 5.69 7.73
CA GLY A 143 -0.53 5.69 7.48
C GLY A 143 0.29 5.53 8.74
N GLU A 144 1.54 5.15 8.54
CA GLU A 144 2.55 4.90 9.57
C GLU A 144 3.85 5.62 9.20
N SER A 145 4.60 6.06 10.21
CA SER A 145 5.91 6.69 10.01
C SER A 145 7.03 5.76 10.47
N PHE A 146 8.09 5.64 9.69
CA PHE A 146 9.31 4.93 10.13
C PHE A 146 10.56 5.58 9.53
N VAL A 147 11.72 5.28 10.11
CA VAL A 147 13.01 5.70 9.56
C VAL A 147 13.61 4.55 8.76
N ALA A 148 13.92 4.78 7.48
CA ALA A 148 14.57 3.83 6.58
C ALA A 148 16.07 3.68 6.91
N SER A 149 16.39 3.19 8.11
CA SER A 149 17.74 3.24 8.69
C SER A 149 18.71 2.18 8.14
N ALA A 150 18.17 1.02 7.75
CA ALA A 150 18.93 -0.12 7.26
C ALA A 150 18.87 -0.19 5.72
N PRO A 151 20.01 -0.03 5.02
CA PRO A 151 20.05 -0.20 3.57
C PRO A 151 19.81 -1.66 3.20
N GLY A 152 19.12 -1.91 2.09
CA GLY A 152 18.83 -3.27 1.64
C GLY A 152 17.63 -3.38 0.70
N GLU A 153 17.41 -4.60 0.22
CA GLU A 153 16.21 -4.99 -0.51
C GLU A 153 15.20 -5.62 0.45
N TYR A 154 13.97 -5.11 0.38
CA TYR A 154 12.80 -5.54 1.12
C TYR A 154 11.63 -5.71 0.15
N TRP A 155 10.51 -6.19 0.67
CA TRP A 155 9.27 -6.37 -0.06
C TRP A 155 8.12 -5.77 0.73
N TYR A 156 7.22 -5.07 0.04
CA TYR A 156 5.95 -4.64 0.58
C TYR A 156 4.87 -5.60 0.08
N VAL A 157 4.12 -6.20 1.00
CA VAL A 157 3.29 -7.38 0.72
C VAL A 157 1.94 -7.23 1.38
N CYS A 158 0.85 -7.56 0.67
CA CYS A 158 -0.46 -7.74 1.29
C CYS A 158 -0.51 -9.11 1.98
N PRO A 159 -0.69 -9.18 3.32
CA PRO A 159 -0.64 -10.44 4.04
C PRO A 159 -1.97 -11.21 4.01
N ALA A 160 -3.03 -10.61 3.46
CA ALA A 160 -4.34 -11.24 3.35
C ALA A 160 -4.23 -12.56 2.57
N PRO A 161 -5.04 -13.58 2.92
CA PRO A 161 -5.02 -14.86 2.23
C PRO A 161 -5.16 -14.68 0.71
N GLU A 162 -4.42 -15.45 -0.09
CA GLU A 162 -4.41 -15.42 -1.57
C GLU A 162 -3.75 -14.19 -2.21
N HIS A 163 -3.85 -13.01 -1.61
CA HIS A 163 -3.53 -11.75 -2.30
C HIS A 163 -2.07 -11.69 -2.78
N ALA A 164 -1.12 -12.04 -1.92
CA ALA A 164 0.30 -12.06 -2.32
C ALA A 164 0.67 -13.23 -3.23
N GLU A 165 -0.09 -14.33 -3.20
CA GLU A 165 0.10 -15.48 -4.11
C GLU A 165 -0.24 -15.07 -5.56
N GLU A 166 -1.31 -14.29 -5.73
CA GLU A 166 -1.76 -13.75 -7.03
C GLU A 166 -1.01 -12.47 -7.46
N GLY A 167 -0.10 -11.96 -6.63
CA GLY A 167 0.85 -10.92 -7.03
C GLY A 167 0.74 -9.58 -6.29
N MET A 168 0.01 -9.49 -5.18
CA MET A 168 -0.14 -8.24 -4.40
C MET A 168 1.09 -7.91 -3.54
N TYR A 169 2.21 -7.63 -4.21
CA TYR A 169 3.46 -7.24 -3.59
C TYR A 169 4.36 -6.48 -4.55
N GLY A 170 5.33 -5.74 -4.03
CA GLY A 170 6.44 -5.20 -4.81
C GLY A 170 7.71 -5.03 -3.98
N LYS A 171 8.78 -4.58 -4.63
CA LYS A 171 10.08 -4.36 -3.97
C LYS A 171 10.13 -3.02 -3.27
N PHE A 172 10.74 -2.99 -2.09
CA PHE A 172 11.08 -1.77 -1.35
C PHE A 172 12.60 -1.72 -1.13
N ILE A 173 13.28 -0.71 -1.65
CA ILE A 173 14.73 -0.58 -1.60
C ILE A 173 15.10 0.63 -0.75
N VAL A 174 15.99 0.42 0.23
CA VAL A 174 16.62 1.49 1.01
C VAL A 174 18.07 1.62 0.55
N GLN A 175 18.47 2.81 0.09
CA GLN A 175 19.82 3.09 -0.41
C GLN A 175 20.43 4.38 0.13
#